data_AF-A0A2N3FWE9-F1
#
_entry.id   AF-A0A2N3FWE9-F1
#
_cell.length_a   1.000
_cell.length_b   1.000
_cell.length_c   1.000
_cell.angle_alpha   90.00
_cell.angle_beta   90.00
_cell.angle_gamma   90.00
#
_symmetry.space_group_name_H-M   'P 1'
#
loop_
_entity.id
_entity.type
_entity.pdbx_description
1 polymer ?
#
loop_
_entity_poly.entity_id
_entity_poly.type
_entity_poly.pdbx_seq_one_letter_code
_entity_poly.pdbx_strand_id
1 'polypeptide(L)'
;MRHLIRTAVGLVAGFVLLSGCSALGGIIPGAGPATTATTASTDTSSAPATKDSSGQSTKDACAALGTAMSEASSTFETAVQDAGSDPAKAVKALETFKDSLTKASAKVDNAQVKAQVQKLVDALTKLIPLLEDGVKDPTKMADAMAAMTGFQSELSAFATLCTG
;
A
#
# COMPACT_ATOMS: atom_id res chain seq x y z
N MET A 1 -24.94 -40.98 14.60
CA MET A 1 -25.41 -40.98 13.20
C MET A 1 -25.31 -39.54 12.70
N ARG A 2 -24.39 -39.09 11.84
CA ARG A 2 -23.78 -39.68 10.65
C ARG A 2 -22.25 -39.48 10.69
N HIS A 3 -21.52 -40.53 10.36
CA HIS A 3 -20.09 -40.54 10.10
C HIS A 3 -19.84 -40.50 8.58
N LEU A 4 -18.62 -40.08 8.22
CA LEU A 4 -17.85 -40.44 7.00
C LEU A 4 -18.24 -39.63 5.73
N ILE A 5 -17.35 -39.11 4.86
CA ILE A 5 -16.05 -39.57 4.36
C ILE A 5 -15.19 -38.38 3.86
N ARG A 6 -13.91 -38.39 4.27
CA ARG A 6 -12.65 -38.15 3.51
C ARG A 6 -12.67 -37.30 2.23
N THR A 7 -11.82 -36.28 2.20
CA THR A 7 -10.77 -36.13 1.17
C THR A 7 -9.53 -35.50 1.80
N ALA A 8 -8.48 -36.30 1.91
CA ALA A 8 -7.12 -35.88 2.20
C ALA A 8 -6.34 -35.95 0.88
N VAL A 9 -5.81 -34.80 0.46
CA VAL A 9 -4.63 -34.58 -0.41
C VAL A 9 -4.01 -33.32 0.21
N GLY A 10 -2.84 -33.30 0.82
CA GLY A 10 -1.65 -34.12 0.61
C GLY A 10 -0.68 -33.40 -0.32
N LEU A 11 -0.07 -32.29 0.14
CA LEU A 11 1.25 -31.87 -0.36
C LEU A 11 2.03 -31.17 0.75
N VAL A 12 3.16 -31.78 1.06
CA VAL A 12 4.16 -31.48 2.09
C VAL A 12 5.24 -30.53 1.51
N ALA A 13 5.96 -29.88 2.41
CA ALA A 13 7.21 -29.11 2.25
C ALA A 13 6.98 -27.63 1.92
N GLY A 14 7.51 -26.67 2.67
CA GLY A 14 8.63 -26.69 3.59
C GLY A 14 9.58 -25.54 3.23
N PHE A 15 10.14 -24.91 4.27
CA PHE A 15 11.32 -24.04 4.24
C PHE A 15 11.16 -22.53 3.92
N VAL A 16 11.02 -21.77 5.02
CA VAL A 16 11.86 -20.62 5.44
C VAL A 16 12.87 -20.11 4.40
N LEU A 17 12.76 -18.83 4.02
CA LEU A 17 13.89 -17.92 3.92
C LEU A 17 13.47 -16.48 4.31
N LEU A 18 13.54 -16.23 5.61
CA LEU A 18 13.67 -14.91 6.21
C LEU A 18 15.07 -14.37 5.85
N SER A 19 15.17 -13.62 4.75
CA SER A 19 16.43 -12.96 4.36
C SER A 19 16.61 -11.66 5.14
N GLY A 20 16.73 -11.78 6.46
CA GLY A 20 17.32 -10.78 7.32
C GLY A 20 18.83 -10.80 7.15
N CYS A 21 19.36 -9.79 6.46
CA CYS A 21 20.78 -9.50 6.42
C CYS A 21 21.23 -9.02 7.81
N SER A 22 21.83 -9.91 8.58
CA SER A 22 22.73 -9.55 9.68
C SER A 22 23.97 -10.42 9.55
N ALA A 23 25.07 -9.76 9.19
CA ALA A 23 26.41 -10.27 9.36
C ALA A 23 26.63 -10.72 10.81
N LEU A 24 27.20 -11.91 11.02
CA LEU A 24 28.14 -12.24 12.11
C LEU A 24 28.48 -13.74 12.10
N GLY A 25 29.72 -14.04 11.70
CA GLY A 25 30.61 -14.95 12.43
C GLY A 25 30.33 -16.45 12.46
N GLY A 26 31.30 -17.23 11.99
CA GLY A 26 31.72 -18.43 12.74
C GLY A 26 31.73 -19.76 12.00
N ILE A 27 32.85 -20.05 11.32
CA ILE A 27 33.62 -21.31 11.33
C ILE A 27 32.94 -22.60 11.87
N ILE A 28 32.89 -23.69 11.08
CA ILE A 28 33.36 -25.07 11.43
C ILE A 28 33.60 -25.86 10.11
N PRO A 29 34.63 -26.74 10.03
CA PRO A 29 35.18 -27.29 8.80
C PRO A 29 34.64 -28.69 8.46
N GLY A 30 34.60 -29.03 7.17
CA GLY A 30 34.23 -30.37 6.71
C GLY A 30 34.68 -30.60 5.27
N ALA A 31 35.69 -31.45 5.13
CA ALA A 31 36.46 -31.72 3.92
C ALA A 31 35.69 -32.46 2.80
N GLY A 32 36.10 -32.22 1.55
CA GLY A 32 35.75 -33.05 0.38
C GLY A 32 36.00 -32.36 -0.97
N PRO A 33 36.92 -32.84 -1.84
CA PRO A 33 37.52 -32.05 -2.92
C PRO A 33 36.98 -32.29 -4.34
N ALA A 34 37.34 -31.36 -5.24
CA ALA A 34 37.51 -31.45 -6.70
C ALA A 34 36.23 -31.69 -7.55
N THR A 35 35.92 -30.89 -8.57
CA THR A 35 36.74 -30.64 -9.77
C THR A 35 36.13 -29.49 -10.59
N THR A 36 37.02 -28.69 -11.19
CA THR A 36 36.90 -27.69 -12.31
C THR A 36 35.70 -27.86 -13.26
N ALA A 37 35.10 -26.84 -13.90
CA ALA A 37 35.70 -25.69 -14.58
C ALA A 37 34.67 -24.56 -14.91
N THR A 38 35.20 -23.34 -15.03
CA THR A 38 34.84 -22.22 -15.94
C THR A 38 33.58 -22.37 -16.81
N THR A 39 32.67 -21.38 -16.76
CA THR A 39 32.42 -20.39 -17.84
C THR A 39 31.43 -19.31 -17.39
N ALA A 40 31.88 -18.06 -17.59
CA ALA A 40 31.17 -16.81 -17.86
C ALA A 40 29.73 -16.55 -17.38
N SER A 41 29.62 -15.38 -16.75
CA SER A 41 28.44 -14.52 -16.67
C SER A 41 27.62 -14.50 -17.97
N THR A 42 26.31 -14.66 -17.82
CA THR A 42 25.33 -13.84 -18.53
C THR A 42 24.08 -13.73 -17.66
N ASP A 43 23.83 -12.51 -17.21
CA ASP A 43 22.52 -11.98 -16.85
C ASP A 43 21.39 -12.47 -17.77
N THR A 44 20.18 -12.47 -17.20
CA THR A 44 18.86 -12.25 -17.85
C THR A 44 17.89 -13.42 -17.81
N SER A 45 17.01 -13.41 -16.79
CA SER A 45 15.54 -13.46 -16.96
C SER A 45 14.84 -13.66 -15.61
N SER A 46 13.67 -13.12 -15.30
CA SER A 46 12.85 -12.05 -15.86
C SER A 46 11.71 -11.90 -14.83
N ALA A 47 11.90 -11.07 -13.81
CA ALA A 47 10.74 -10.49 -13.11
C ALA A 47 10.30 -9.29 -13.96
N PRO A 48 9.01 -9.09 -14.25
CA PRO A 48 8.57 -7.93 -14.99
C PRO A 48 8.80 -6.72 -14.09
N ALA A 49 9.97 -6.09 -14.24
CA ALA A 49 10.10 -4.68 -13.97
C ALA A 49 9.11 -4.03 -14.93
N THR A 50 7.93 -3.67 -14.42
CA THR A 50 7.12 -2.63 -15.01
C THR A 50 8.05 -1.44 -15.19
N LYS A 51 8.58 -1.29 -16.41
CA LYS A 51 9.37 -0.13 -16.81
C LYS A 51 8.41 1.04 -16.74
N ASP A 52 8.39 1.63 -15.56
CA ASP A 52 7.84 2.95 -15.37
C ASP A 52 8.66 3.86 -16.28
N SER A 53 8.01 4.40 -17.31
CA SER A 53 8.67 5.10 -18.44
C SER A 53 9.34 6.43 -18.01
N SER A 54 9.29 6.71 -16.72
CA SER A 54 9.73 7.93 -16.05
C SER A 54 11.03 7.72 -15.22
N GLY A 55 11.51 6.49 -15.08
CA GLY A 55 12.80 6.17 -14.42
C GLY A 55 12.81 6.26 -12.88
N GLN A 56 11.78 6.81 -12.25
CA GLN A 56 11.65 6.84 -10.79
C GLN A 56 11.25 5.47 -10.24
N SER A 57 12.01 4.96 -9.27
CA SER A 57 11.67 3.71 -8.60
C SER A 57 10.40 3.86 -7.76
N THR A 58 9.62 2.79 -7.62
CA THR A 58 8.42 2.76 -6.77
C THR A 58 8.76 3.18 -5.33
N LYS A 59 9.92 2.75 -4.82
CA LYS A 59 10.40 3.09 -3.48
C LYS A 59 10.66 4.59 -3.32
N ASP A 60 11.31 5.23 -4.28
CA ASP A 60 11.59 6.67 -4.23
C ASP A 60 10.30 7.49 -4.36
N ALA A 61 9.37 7.04 -5.21
CA ALA A 61 8.05 7.66 -5.36
C ALA A 61 7.22 7.54 -4.07
N CYS A 62 7.23 6.37 -3.43
CA CYS A 62 6.60 6.15 -2.14
C CYS A 62 7.23 7.00 -1.03
N ALA A 63 8.56 7.12 -1.01
CA ALA A 63 9.26 7.98 -0.06
C ALA A 63 8.88 9.46 -0.24
N ALA A 64 8.75 9.93 -1.50
CA ALA A 64 8.31 11.29 -1.80
C ALA A 64 6.88 11.61 -1.33
N LEU A 65 6.05 10.58 -1.18
CA LEU A 65 4.66 10.68 -0.70
C LEU A 65 4.50 10.33 0.79
N GLY A 66 5.51 9.76 1.44
CA GLY A 66 5.41 9.18 2.78
C GLY A 66 4.89 10.15 3.84
N THR A 67 5.32 11.42 3.79
CA THR A 67 4.80 12.46 4.70
C THR A 67 3.32 12.72 4.44
N ALA A 68 2.93 12.98 3.20
CA ALA A 68 1.53 13.22 2.84
C ALA A 68 0.65 12.03 3.23
N MET A 69 1.14 10.80 3.06
CA MET A 69 0.40 9.58 3.38
C MET A 69 0.33 9.30 4.89
N SER A 70 1.32 9.73 5.67
CA SER A 70 1.22 9.68 7.14
C SER A 70 0.23 10.72 7.65
N GLU A 71 0.26 11.93 7.08
CA GLU A 71 -0.73 12.98 7.34
C GLU A 71 -2.14 12.56 6.91
N ALA A 72 -2.26 11.73 5.87
CA ALA A 72 -3.53 11.14 5.42
C ALA A 72 -4.22 10.36 6.53
N SER A 73 -3.50 9.41 7.12
CA SER A 73 -4.02 8.55 8.18
C SER A 73 -4.47 9.39 9.37
N SER A 74 -3.63 10.30 9.82
CA SER A 74 -3.93 11.16 10.96
C SER A 74 -5.09 12.13 10.68
N THR A 75 -5.12 12.72 9.48
CA THR A 75 -6.21 13.62 9.06
C THR A 75 -7.52 12.86 8.96
N PHE A 76 -7.50 11.67 8.39
CA PHE A 76 -8.68 10.83 8.26
C PHE A 76 -9.22 10.41 9.63
N GLU A 77 -8.36 9.93 10.53
CA GLU A 77 -8.73 9.59 11.91
C GLU A 77 -9.33 10.79 12.65
N THR A 78 -8.70 11.96 12.51
CA THR A 78 -9.19 13.22 13.10
C THR A 78 -10.52 13.64 12.48
N ALA A 79 -10.67 13.54 11.16
CA ALA A 79 -11.89 13.88 10.45
C ALA A 79 -13.05 12.95 10.86
N VAL A 80 -12.80 11.66 11.10
CA VAL A 80 -13.81 10.73 11.63
C VAL A 80 -14.26 11.12 13.04
N GLN A 81 -13.33 11.54 13.90
CA GLN A 81 -13.66 12.02 15.26
C GLN A 81 -14.42 13.34 15.23
N ASP A 82 -13.96 14.28 14.40
CA ASP A 82 -14.58 15.60 14.22
C ASP A 82 -15.94 15.47 13.51
N ALA A 83 -16.16 14.51 12.61
CA ALA A 83 -17.42 14.35 11.87
C ALA A 83 -18.66 14.25 12.76
N GLY A 84 -18.53 13.68 13.97
CA GLY A 84 -19.62 13.59 14.95
C GLY A 84 -19.89 14.87 15.76
N SER A 85 -18.93 15.80 15.80
CA SER A 85 -18.95 16.95 16.71
C SER A 85 -18.89 18.29 15.98
N ASP A 86 -18.03 18.37 14.96
CA ASP A 86 -17.80 19.50 14.05
C ASP A 86 -17.50 18.96 12.63
N PRO A 87 -18.55 18.63 11.88
CA PRO A 87 -18.40 18.10 10.52
C PRO A 87 -17.79 19.09 9.53
N ALA A 88 -17.95 20.40 9.74
CA ALA A 88 -17.34 21.41 8.88
C ALA A 88 -15.81 21.39 9.02
N LYS A 89 -15.31 21.20 10.25
CA LYS A 89 -13.89 21.00 10.51
C LYS A 89 -13.36 19.72 9.86
N ALA A 90 -14.10 18.62 9.92
CA ALA A 90 -13.74 17.36 9.26
C ALA A 90 -13.62 17.54 7.73
N VAL A 91 -14.62 18.17 7.11
CA VAL A 91 -14.64 18.46 5.67
C VAL A 91 -13.43 19.29 5.26
N LYS A 92 -13.17 20.39 5.96
CA LYS A 92 -12.02 21.28 5.68
C LYS A 92 -10.68 20.56 5.81
N ALA A 93 -10.55 19.66 6.79
CA ALA A 93 -9.35 18.86 6.97
C ALA A 93 -9.14 17.90 5.78
N LEU A 94 -10.20 17.23 5.33
CA LEU A 94 -10.18 16.36 4.15
C LEU A 94 -9.88 17.12 2.85
N GLU A 95 -10.41 18.34 2.69
CA GLU A 95 -10.08 19.22 1.55
C GLU A 95 -8.61 19.61 1.54
N THR A 96 -8.09 20.06 2.69
CA THR A 96 -6.67 20.42 2.84
C THR A 96 -5.78 19.23 2.50
N PHE A 97 -6.19 18.04 2.94
CA PHE A 97 -5.46 16.81 2.68
C PHE A 97 -5.51 16.40 1.20
N LYS A 98 -6.68 16.46 0.55
CA LYS A 98 -6.83 16.24 -0.90
C LYS A 98 -5.89 17.15 -1.70
N ASP A 99 -5.79 18.41 -1.32
CA ASP A 99 -4.90 19.37 -1.98
C ASP A 99 -3.43 19.03 -1.76
N SER A 100 -3.04 18.63 -0.55
CA SER A 100 -1.69 18.15 -0.24
C SER A 100 -1.32 16.90 -1.05
N LEU A 101 -2.21 15.91 -1.13
CA LEU A 101 -2.04 14.72 -1.97
C LEU A 101 -1.90 15.07 -3.45
N THR A 102 -2.74 15.96 -3.96
CA THR A 102 -2.70 16.39 -5.36
C THR A 102 -1.35 17.05 -5.68
N LYS A 103 -0.87 17.92 -4.80
CA LYS A 103 0.46 18.56 -4.92
C LYS A 103 1.59 17.53 -4.82
N ALA A 104 1.47 16.53 -3.96
CA ALA A 104 2.48 15.50 -3.80
C ALA A 104 2.50 14.53 -5.01
N SER A 105 1.33 14.19 -5.55
CA SER A 105 1.16 13.39 -6.77
C SER A 105 1.81 14.04 -7.99
N ALA A 106 1.78 15.38 -8.07
CA ALA A 106 2.44 16.12 -9.14
C ALA A 106 3.97 15.99 -9.14
N LYS A 107 4.57 15.62 -8.00
CA LYS A 107 6.02 15.40 -7.83
C LYS A 107 6.43 13.94 -8.04
N VAL A 108 5.47 13.06 -8.34
CA VAL A 108 5.71 11.65 -8.61
C VAL A 108 5.56 11.38 -10.09
N ASP A 109 6.61 10.78 -10.63
CA ASP A 109 6.71 10.38 -12.03
C ASP A 109 6.40 8.89 -12.21
N ASN A 110 6.57 8.08 -11.16
CA ASN A 110 6.20 6.66 -11.18
C ASN A 110 4.69 6.50 -11.43
N ALA A 111 4.31 5.99 -12.59
CA ALA A 111 2.93 5.83 -13.05
C ALA A 111 2.11 4.93 -12.13
N GLN A 112 2.69 3.86 -11.59
CA GLN A 112 1.96 2.95 -10.71
C GLN A 112 1.60 3.63 -9.38
N VAL A 113 2.59 4.28 -8.74
CA VAL A 113 2.38 5.04 -7.50
C VAL A 113 1.46 6.22 -7.73
N LYS A 114 1.65 6.96 -8.83
CA LYS A 114 0.83 8.10 -9.21
C LYS A 114 -0.63 7.70 -9.42
N ALA A 115 -0.89 6.61 -10.14
CA ALA A 115 -2.24 6.10 -10.33
C ALA A 115 -2.91 5.74 -9.00
N GLN A 116 -2.17 5.12 -8.08
CA GLN A 116 -2.71 4.79 -6.76
C GLN A 116 -3.03 6.05 -5.93
N VAL A 117 -2.17 7.07 -5.98
CA VAL A 117 -2.41 8.37 -5.32
C VAL A 117 -3.61 9.09 -5.93
N GLN A 118 -3.81 9.00 -7.25
CA GLN A 118 -4.98 9.58 -7.90
C GLN A 118 -6.28 8.91 -7.42
N LYS A 119 -6.29 7.60 -7.21
CA LYS A 119 -7.45 6.93 -6.60
C LYS A 119 -7.76 7.44 -5.18
N LEU A 120 -6.74 7.75 -4.39
CA LEU A 120 -6.90 8.39 -3.07
C LEU A 120 -7.52 9.79 -3.19
N VAL A 121 -7.05 10.60 -4.14
CA VAL A 121 -7.63 11.92 -4.43
C VAL A 121 -9.08 11.82 -4.91
N ASP A 122 -9.39 10.86 -5.78
CA ASP A 122 -10.75 10.60 -6.26
C ASP A 122 -11.68 10.13 -5.13
N ALA A 123 -11.18 9.28 -4.23
CA ALA A 123 -11.92 8.83 -3.05
C ALA A 123 -12.26 10.01 -2.13
N LEU A 124 -11.32 10.93 -1.89
CA LEU A 124 -11.58 12.16 -1.13
C LEU A 124 -12.57 13.09 -1.84
N THR A 125 -12.44 13.23 -3.15
CA THR A 125 -13.34 14.06 -3.97
C THR A 125 -14.78 13.56 -3.91
N LYS A 126 -14.99 12.25 -3.72
CA LYS A 126 -16.32 11.66 -3.47
C LYS A 126 -16.74 11.77 -2.00
N LEU A 127 -15.81 11.54 -1.07
CA LEU A 127 -16.10 11.53 0.36
C LEU A 127 -16.52 12.91 0.89
N ILE A 128 -15.81 13.97 0.51
CA ILE A 128 -16.04 15.33 1.01
C ILE A 128 -17.52 15.77 0.82
N PRO A 129 -18.09 15.75 -0.40
CA PRO A 129 -19.48 16.16 -0.59
C PRO A 129 -20.47 15.20 0.08
N LEU A 130 -20.19 13.90 0.11
CA LEU A 130 -21.05 12.93 0.80
C LEU A 130 -21.07 13.16 2.32
N LEU A 131 -19.94 13.56 2.91
CA LEU A 131 -19.88 13.93 4.32
C LEU A 131 -20.66 15.22 4.57
N GLU A 132 -20.49 16.23 3.71
CA GLU A 132 -21.27 17.47 3.79
C GLU A 132 -22.78 17.24 3.62
N ASP A 133 -23.17 16.30 2.76
CA ASP A 133 -24.56 15.92 2.53
C ASP A 133 -25.09 15.08 3.69
N GLY A 134 -24.32 14.13 4.21
CA GLY A 134 -24.66 13.33 5.39
C GLY A 134 -24.92 14.17 6.63
N VAL A 135 -24.23 15.29 6.75
CA VAL A 135 -24.39 16.24 7.86
C VAL A 135 -25.68 17.05 7.73
N LYS A 136 -26.07 17.40 6.50
CA LYS A 136 -27.34 18.09 6.22
C LYS A 136 -28.52 17.12 6.24
N ASP A 137 -28.31 15.89 5.78
CA ASP A 137 -29.29 14.82 5.65
C ASP A 137 -28.70 13.51 6.20
N PRO A 138 -29.08 13.09 7.42
CA PRO A 138 -28.59 11.88 8.06
C PRO A 138 -28.84 10.60 7.25
N THR A 139 -29.81 10.60 6.31
CA THR A 139 -30.07 9.44 5.45
C THR A 139 -28.96 9.19 4.43
N LYS A 140 -28.12 10.21 4.16
CA LYS A 140 -26.96 10.15 3.27
C LYS A 140 -25.67 9.72 3.96
N MET A 141 -25.67 9.60 5.29
CA MET A 141 -24.49 9.16 6.04
C MET A 141 -24.03 7.75 5.67
N ALA A 142 -24.93 6.88 5.17
CA ALA A 142 -24.55 5.57 4.68
C ALA A 142 -23.59 5.65 3.47
N ASP A 143 -23.83 6.59 2.56
CA ASP A 143 -22.99 6.82 1.39
C ASP A 143 -21.63 7.43 1.81
N ALA A 144 -21.64 8.35 2.78
CA ALA A 144 -20.43 8.90 3.37
C ALA A 144 -19.57 7.82 4.04
N MET A 145 -20.18 6.93 4.82
CA MET A 145 -19.50 5.79 5.45
C MET A 145 -18.90 4.83 4.42
N ALA A 146 -19.62 4.54 3.33
CA ALA A 146 -19.10 3.71 2.25
C ALA A 146 -17.89 4.37 1.55
N ALA A 147 -17.95 5.68 1.31
CA ALA A 147 -16.84 6.44 0.75
C ALA A 147 -15.63 6.50 1.68
N MET A 148 -15.85 6.61 3.00
CA MET A 148 -14.80 6.52 4.02
C MET A 148 -14.10 5.17 3.98
N THR A 149 -14.85 4.07 3.90
CA THR A 149 -14.27 2.72 3.75
C THR A 149 -13.49 2.58 2.45
N GLY A 150 -14.01 3.14 1.35
CA GLY A 150 -13.30 3.16 0.06
C GLY A 150 -11.95 3.87 0.16
N PHE A 151 -11.92 5.05 0.80
CA PHE A 151 -10.67 5.78 1.05
C PHE A 151 -9.67 4.96 1.88
N GLN A 152 -10.10 4.32 2.97
CA GLN A 152 -9.22 3.45 3.78
C GLN A 152 -8.67 2.26 2.99
N SER A 153 -9.47 1.69 2.09
CA SER A 153 -9.04 0.61 1.20
C SER A 153 -7.94 1.08 0.25
N GLU A 154 -8.10 2.26 -0.36
CA GLU A 154 -7.08 2.82 -1.26
C GLU A 154 -5.80 3.22 -0.51
N LEU A 155 -5.92 3.69 0.73
CA LEU A 155 -4.79 3.98 1.62
C LEU A 155 -4.01 2.70 1.95
N SER A 156 -4.73 1.61 2.24
CA SER A 156 -4.12 0.30 2.49
C SER A 156 -3.43 -0.25 1.23
N ALA A 157 -4.07 -0.12 0.07
CA ALA A 157 -3.48 -0.51 -1.21
C ALA A 157 -2.22 0.31 -1.52
N PHE A 158 -2.20 1.60 -1.20
CA PHE A 158 -1.00 2.43 -1.29
C PHE A 158 0.11 1.94 -0.34
N ALA A 159 -0.22 1.64 0.92
CA ALA A 159 0.74 1.12 1.88
C ALA A 159 1.34 -0.23 1.41
N THR A 160 0.52 -1.16 0.91
CA THR A 160 0.98 -2.42 0.31
C THR A 160 1.89 -2.17 -0.89
N LEU A 161 1.52 -1.24 -1.77
CA LEU A 161 2.33 -0.89 -2.93
C LEU A 161 3.69 -0.28 -2.57
N CYS A 162 3.77 0.41 -1.42
CA CYS A 162 5.00 1.06 -0.94
C CYS A 162 5.85 0.20 0.00
N THR A 163 5.33 -0.95 0.45
CA THR A 163 6.03 -1.89 1.33
C THR A 163 6.36 -3.22 0.66
N GLY A 164 5.75 -3.49 -0.50
CA GLY A 164 5.97 -4.67 -1.33
C GLY A 164 7.19 -4.60 -2.23
#